data_AF-R2PB10-F1
#
_entry.id   AF-R2PB10-F1
#
_cell.length_a   1.000
_cell.length_b   1.000
_cell.length_c   1.000
_cell.angle_alpha   90.00
_cell.angle_beta   90.00
_cell.angle_gamma   90.00
#
_symmetry.space_group_name_H-M   'P 1'
#
loop_
_entity.id
_entity.type
_entity.pdbx_description
1 polymer ?
#
loop_
_entity_poly.entity_id
_entity_poly.type
_entity_poly.pdbx_seq_one_letter_code
_entity_poly.pdbx_strand_id
1 'polypeptide(L)'
;MLNPLFAFGVPAALMVAYMIFYFLKRMKSSEYRRFALTLISVFLTTFSYQVYNYSQTVVSLTSAESFQKNFGYSQGRLIVPFALGAILTVINVYYLFRQFRKKE
;
A
#
# COMPACT_ATOMS: atom_id res chain seq x y z
N MET A 1 -8.59 4.32 11.94
CA MET A 1 -8.06 4.22 10.56
C MET A 1 -9.12 4.23 9.46
N LEU A 2 -10.39 3.85 9.72
CA LEU A 2 -11.43 3.75 8.68
C LEU A 2 -11.99 5.10 8.21
N ASN A 3 -11.58 6.22 8.83
CA ASN A 3 -11.89 7.54 8.30
C ASN A 3 -11.40 7.60 6.83
N PRO A 4 -12.24 8.03 5.86
CA PRO A 4 -11.90 8.02 4.44
C PRO A 4 -10.60 8.72 4.10
N LEU A 5 -10.32 9.87 4.74
CA LEU A 5 -9.10 10.64 4.51
C LEU A 5 -7.86 9.84 4.89
N PHE A 6 -7.95 9.02 5.94
CA PHE A 6 -6.84 8.19 6.38
C PHE A 6 -6.75 6.89 5.57
N ALA A 7 -7.89 6.21 5.40
CA ALA A 7 -8.00 4.92 4.71
C ALA A 7 -7.58 4.99 3.24
N PHE A 8 -7.82 6.13 2.57
CA PHE A 8 -7.46 6.33 1.16
C PHE A 8 -6.37 7.38 0.96
N GLY A 9 -6.32 8.42 1.79
CA GLY A 9 -5.33 9.48 1.65
C GLY A 9 -3.91 9.02 1.96
N VAL A 10 -3.71 8.16 2.97
CA VAL A 10 -2.39 7.58 3.24
C VAL A 10 -1.91 6.70 2.07
N PRO A 11 -2.71 5.75 1.54
CA PRO A 11 -2.36 5.03 0.32
C PRO A 11 -2.09 5.93 -0.89
N ALA A 12 -2.91 6.97 -1.10
CA ALA A 12 -2.71 7.91 -2.21
C ALA A 12 -1.39 8.67 -2.08
N ALA A 13 -1.05 9.17 -0.88
CA ALA A 13 0.21 9.85 -0.62
C ALA A 13 1.42 8.92 -0.84
N LEU A 14 1.32 7.66 -0.41
CA LEU A 14 2.35 6.64 -0.66
C LEU A 14 2.51 6.34 -2.14
N MET A 15 1.42 6.28 -2.90
CA MET A 15 1.47 6.11 -4.36
C MET A 15 2.13 7.31 -5.04
N VAL A 16 1.85 8.54 -4.60
CA VAL A 16 2.54 9.74 -5.10
C VAL A 16 4.03 9.68 -4.80
N ALA A 17 4.42 9.35 -3.56
CA ALA A 17 5.81 9.15 -3.19
C ALA A 17 6.47 8.06 -4.05
N TYR A 18 5.80 6.92 -4.24
CA TYR A 18 6.28 5.83 -5.09
C TYR A 18 6.55 6.31 -6.52
N MET A 19 5.61 7.04 -7.13
CA MET A 19 5.76 7.59 -8.48
C MET A 19 6.94 8.56 -8.57
N ILE A 20 7.10 9.44 -7.58
CA ILE A 20 8.24 10.37 -7.51
C ILE A 20 9.56 9.59 -7.53
N PHE A 21 9.73 8.60 -6.64
CA PHE A 21 10.94 7.78 -6.59
C PHE A 21 11.14 6.94 -7.86
N TYR A 22 10.07 6.48 -8.49
CA TYR A 22 10.12 5.69 -9.71
C TYR A 22 10.63 6.51 -10.91
N PHE A 23 10.16 7.75 -11.06
CA PHE A 23 10.52 8.62 -12.18
C PHE A 23 11.82 9.42 -11.97
N LEU A 24 12.25 9.65 -10.73
CA LEU A 24 13.52 10.30 -10.39
C LEU A 24 14.75 9.40 -10.69
N LYS A 25 14.88 8.94 -11.93
CA LYS A 25 15.98 8.08 -12.40
C LYS A 25 17.37 8.71 -12.26
N ARG A 26 17.46 10.05 -12.18
CA ARG A 26 18.72 10.80 -12.26
C ARG A 26 19.41 11.11 -10.91
N MET A 27 18.78 10.87 -9.75
CA MET A 27 19.31 11.42 -8.49
C MET A 27 20.10 10.47 -7.57
N LYS A 28 19.94 9.14 -7.65
CA LYS A 28 20.60 8.21 -6.70
C LYS A 28 20.97 6.88 -7.34
N SER A 29 21.90 6.15 -6.72
CA SER A 29 22.28 4.79 -7.13
C SER A 29 21.02 3.94 -7.34
N SER A 30 21.03 3.10 -8.38
CA SER A 30 19.87 2.24 -8.70
C SER A 30 19.43 1.37 -7.52
N GLU A 31 20.34 1.12 -6.58
CA GLU A 31 20.13 0.31 -5.38
C GLU A 31 19.28 1.04 -4.35
N TYR A 32 19.65 2.28 -4.01
CA TYR A 32 18.89 3.08 -3.06
C TYR A 32 17.45 3.31 -3.56
N ARG A 33 17.28 3.57 -4.86
CA ARG A 33 15.95 3.73 -5.45
C ARG A 33 15.10 2.48 -5.30
N ARG A 34 15.65 1.30 -5.61
CA ARG A 34 14.92 0.03 -5.49
C ARG A 34 14.59 -0.30 -4.04
N PHE A 35 15.51 -0.04 -3.12
CA PHE A 35 15.25 -0.18 -1.69
C PHE A 35 14.10 0.74 -1.24
N ALA A 36 14.13 2.02 -1.61
CA ALA A 36 13.07 2.98 -1.26
C ALA A 36 11.70 2.57 -1.85
N LEU A 37 11.65 2.17 -3.12
CA LEU A 37 10.42 1.67 -3.76
C LEU A 37 9.89 0.41 -3.07
N THR A 38 10.78 -0.50 -2.66
CA THR A 38 10.41 -1.69 -1.88
C THR A 38 9.81 -1.27 -0.55
N LEU A 39 10.46 -0.39 0.20
CA LEU A 39 10.00 0.07 1.51
C LEU A 39 8.61 0.73 1.41
N ILE A 40 8.42 1.65 0.44
CA ILE A 40 7.14 2.32 0.21
C ILE A 40 6.05 1.29 -0.11
N SER A 41 6.34 0.31 -0.97
CA SER A 41 5.37 -0.72 -1.34
C SER A 41 5.00 -1.63 -0.17
N VAL A 42 5.96 -2.07 0.64
CA VAL A 42 5.71 -2.90 1.83
C VAL A 42 4.85 -2.14 2.84
N PHE A 43 5.15 -0.86 3.04
CA PHE A 43 4.37 0.00 3.93
C PHE A 43 2.93 0.19 3.42
N LEU A 44 2.76 0.46 2.12
CA LEU A 44 1.44 0.54 1.48
C LEU A 44 0.62 -0.75 1.68
N THR A 45 1.23 -1.91 1.45
CA THR A 45 0.59 -3.22 1.64
C THR A 45 0.17 -3.42 3.09
N THR A 46 1.11 -3.22 4.01
CA THR A 46 0.92 -3.50 5.44
C THR A 46 -0.12 -2.58 6.05
N PHE A 47 -0.05 -1.29 5.73
CA PHE A 47 -1.04 -0.31 6.14
C PHE A 47 -2.42 -0.68 5.61
N SER A 48 -2.55 -0.92 4.30
CA SER A 48 -3.84 -1.21 3.68
C SER A 48 -4.45 -2.52 4.20
N TYR A 49 -3.61 -3.52 4.48
CA TYR A 49 -4.02 -4.76 5.13
C TYR A 49 -4.58 -4.51 6.54
N GLN A 50 -3.90 -3.70 7.36
CA GLN A 50 -4.39 -3.35 8.70
C GLN A 50 -5.75 -2.64 8.64
N VAL A 51 -5.92 -1.70 7.71
CA VAL A 51 -7.21 -1.00 7.51
C VAL A 51 -8.30 -1.98 7.05
N TYR A 52 -8.00 -2.85 6.09
CA TYR A 52 -8.93 -3.87 5.60
C TYR A 52 -9.35 -4.84 6.71
N ASN A 53 -8.40 -5.41 7.44
CA ASN A 53 -8.70 -6.32 8.56
C ASN A 53 -9.54 -5.65 9.64
N TYR A 54 -9.20 -4.41 10.00
CA TYR A 54 -10.00 -3.68 10.98
C TYR A 54 -11.43 -3.43 10.48
N SER A 55 -11.62 -3.22 9.17
CA SER A 55 -12.97 -3.13 8.58
C SER A 55 -13.76 -4.43 8.70
N GLN A 56 -13.11 -5.59 8.55
CA GLN A 56 -13.76 -6.90 8.73
C GLN A 56 -14.29 -7.05 10.15
N THR A 57 -13.48 -6.69 11.15
CA THR A 57 -13.88 -6.74 12.57
C THR A 57 -15.06 -5.81 12.86
N VAL A 58 -15.08 -4.61 12.29
CA VAL A 58 -16.20 -3.67 12.48
C VAL A 58 -17.49 -4.21 11.86
N VAL A 59 -17.41 -4.79 10.66
CA VAL A 59 -18.58 -5.36 9.98
C VAL A 59 -19.09 -6.61 10.66
N SER A 60 -18.22 -7.47 11.19
CA SER A 60 -18.64 -8.65 11.95
C SER A 60 -19.36 -8.31 13.26
N LEU A 61 -19.08 -7.14 13.84
CA LEU A 61 -19.73 -6.64 15.06
C LEU A 61 -20.98 -5.81 14.81
N THR A 62 -21.14 -5.26 13.60
CA THR A 62 -22.25 -4.34 13.27
C THR A 62 -23.03 -4.84 12.06
N SER A 63 -22.66 -4.41 10.85
CA SER A 63 -23.13 -4.89 9.55
C SER A 63 -22.44 -4.10 8.44
N ALA A 64 -22.52 -4.58 7.19
CA ALA A 64 -22.00 -3.85 6.05
C ALA A 64 -22.76 -2.53 5.78
N GLU A 65 -24.07 -2.51 6.03
CA GLU A 65 -24.90 -1.31 5.90
C GLU A 65 -24.53 -0.24 6.93
N SER A 66 -24.34 -0.66 8.18
CA SER A 66 -23.90 0.24 9.25
C SER A 66 -22.51 0.81 8.98
N PHE A 67 -21.60 -0.01 8.44
CA PHE A 67 -20.28 0.46 8.02
C PHE A 67 -20.38 1.57 6.96
N GLN A 68 -21.16 1.35 5.90
CA GLN A 68 -21.32 2.33 4.84
C GLN A 68 -21.95 3.62 5.35
N LYS A 69 -22.96 3.52 6.23
CA LYS A 69 -23.60 4.67 6.86
C LYS A 69 -22.63 5.48 7.74
N ASN A 70 -21.76 4.80 8.47
CA ASN A 70 -20.83 5.44 9.41
C ASN A 70 -19.58 6.04 8.73
N PHE A 71 -19.08 5.41 7.66
CA PHE A 71 -17.82 5.81 7.03
C PHE A 71 -17.99 6.44 5.64
N GLY A 72 -19.18 6.36 5.02
CA GLY A 72 -19.45 7.00 3.73
C GLY A 72 -18.85 6.27 2.51
N TYR A 73 -18.41 5.02 2.68
CA TYR A 73 -17.95 4.17 1.58
C TYR A 73 -18.21 2.70 1.88
N SER A 74 -18.31 1.89 0.82
CA SER A 74 -18.45 0.44 0.95
C SER A 74 -17.12 -0.18 1.38
N GLN A 75 -17.14 -1.04 2.40
CA GLN A 75 -15.99 -1.80 2.90
C GLN A 75 -15.12 -2.40 1.78
N GLY A 76 -15.75 -2.97 0.74
CA GLY A 76 -15.05 -3.59 -0.39
C GLY A 76 -14.07 -2.68 -1.13
N ARG A 77 -14.20 -1.35 -1.04
CA ARG A 77 -13.24 -0.41 -1.68
C ARG A 77 -11.84 -0.46 -1.06
N LEU A 78 -11.71 -0.94 0.18
CA LEU A 78 -10.43 -1.07 0.86
C LEU A 78 -9.52 -2.14 0.23
N ILE A 79 -10.07 -3.05 -0.58
CA ILE A 79 -9.28 -4.05 -1.30
C ILE A 79 -8.36 -3.41 -2.35
N VAL A 80 -8.76 -2.27 -2.91
CA VAL A 80 -8.03 -1.60 -4.01
C VAL A 80 -6.62 -1.17 -3.58
N PRO A 81 -6.44 -0.35 -2.52
CA PRO A 81 -5.10 0.03 -2.08
C PRO A 81 -4.29 -1.18 -1.58
N PHE A 82 -4.94 -2.19 -0.99
CA PHE A 82 -4.26 -3.41 -0.55
C PHE A 82 -3.71 -4.23 -1.72
N ALA A 83 -4.53 -4.51 -2.74
CA ALA A 83 -4.10 -5.25 -3.92
C ALA A 83 -2.99 -4.52 -4.68
N LEU A 84 -3.11 -3.19 -4.84
CA LEU A 84 -2.06 -2.37 -5.44
C LEU A 84 -0.75 -2.45 -4.66
N GLY A 85 -0.80 -2.30 -3.33
CA GLY A 85 0.36 -2.49 -2.46
C GLY A 85 1.00 -3.85 -2.68
N ALA A 86 0.20 -4.92 -2.57
CA ALA A 86 0.69 -6.29 -2.65
C ALA A 86 1.40 -6.58 -3.99
N ILE A 87 0.80 -6.16 -5.11
CA ILE A 87 1.40 -6.28 -6.44
C ILE A 87 2.74 -5.54 -6.49
N LEU A 88 2.78 -4.28 -6.03
CA LEU A 88 4.01 -3.50 -6.00
C LEU A 88 5.07 -4.12 -5.10
N THR A 89 4.68 -4.66 -3.94
CA THR A 89 5.61 -5.35 -3.02
C THR A 89 6.23 -6.56 -3.69
N VAL A 90 5.43 -7.45 -4.29
CA VAL A 90 5.93 -8.64 -5.00
C VAL A 90 6.93 -8.24 -6.09
N ILE A 91 6.59 -7.25 -6.91
CA ILE A 91 7.45 -6.76 -7.99
C ILE A 91 8.77 -6.20 -7.44
N ASN A 92 8.72 -5.30 -6.46
CA ASN A 92 9.92 -4.65 -5.94
C ASN A 92 10.83 -5.60 -5.17
N VAL A 93 10.24 -6.48 -4.35
CA VAL A 93 10.98 -7.52 -3.63
C VAL A 93 11.68 -8.46 -4.62
N TYR A 94 11.00 -8.90 -5.67
CA TYR A 94 11.62 -9.71 -6.73
C TYR A 94 12.83 -9.02 -7.37
N TYR A 95 12.71 -7.75 -7.73
CA TYR A 95 13.83 -6.99 -8.32
C TYR A 95 14.97 -6.74 -7.33
N LEU A 96 14.65 -6.51 -6.06
CA LEU A 96 15.63 -6.32 -5.00
C LEU A 96 16.45 -7.60 -4.77
N PHE A 97 15.79 -8.76 -4.63
CA PHE A 97 16.48 -10.05 -4.50
C PHE A 97 17.33 -10.41 -5.73
N ARG A 98 16.82 -10.14 -6.95
CA ARG A 98 17.60 -10.36 -8.18
C ARG A 98 18.84 -9.48 -8.26
N GLN A 99 18.82 -8.29 -7.66
CA GLN A 99 19.98 -7.41 -7.60
C GLN A 99 21.05 -7.94 -6.65
N PHE A 100 20.66 -8.40 -5.47
CA PHE A 100 21.60 -8.95 -4.50
C PHE A 100 22.28 -10.22 -5.03
N ARG A 101 21.54 -11.14 -5.67
CA ARG A 101 22.10 -12.35 -6.28
C ARG A 101 23.10 -12.13 -7.43
N LYS A 102 23.14 -10.94 -8.04
CA LYS A 102 24.12 -10.64 -9.12
C LYS A 102 25.45 -10.10 -8.58
N LYS A 103 25.53 -9.84 -7.28
CA LYS A 103 26.73 -9.32 -6.62
C LYS A 103 27.55 -10.40 -5.93
N GLU A 104 26.95 -11.57 -5.71
CA GLU A 104 27.64 -12.83 -5.38
C GLU A 104 28.14 -13.48 -6.68
#